data_AF-A0A6I3V0Q0-F1
#
_entry.id   AF-A0A6I3V0Q0-F1
#
_cell.length_a   1.000
_cell.length_b   1.000
_cell.length_c   1.000
_cell.angle_alpha   90.00
_cell.angle_beta   90.00
_cell.angle_gamma   90.00
#
_symmetry.space_group_name_H-M   'P 1'
#
loop_
_entity.id
_entity.type
_entity.pdbx_description
1 polymer ?
#
loop_
_entity_poly.entity_id
_entity_poly.type
_entity_poly.pdbx_seq_one_letter_code
_entity_poly.pdbx_strand_id
1 'polypeptide(L)'
;PHASIAVYGHIHQQLLRYGSDGQLILNPGSIGQPFFLDAGLRKDLRAQYMILEFDEAGLSDVDFRRVDYDVEAELQLAKDLK
;
A
#
# COMPACT_ATOMS: atom_id res chain seq x y z
N PRO A 1 -23.23 7.73 3.41
CA PRO A 1 -22.85 6.59 4.26
C PRO A 1 -21.72 6.99 5.23
N HIS A 2 -21.85 6.66 6.51
CA HIS A 2 -20.81 6.85 7.52
C HIS A 2 -20.01 5.54 7.65
N ALA A 3 -18.68 5.61 7.70
CA ALA A 3 -17.80 4.44 7.81
C ALA A 3 -16.78 4.63 8.93
N SER A 4 -16.56 3.61 9.75
CA SER A 4 -15.56 3.64 10.84
C SER A 4 -14.13 3.41 10.32
N ILE A 5 -13.99 2.74 9.18
CA ILE A 5 -12.72 2.49 8.47
C ILE A 5 -12.94 2.78 7.00
N ALA A 6 -12.11 3.64 6.41
CA ALA A 6 -12.07 3.94 4.99
C ALA A 6 -10.75 3.49 4.39
N VAL A 7 -10.79 2.66 3.35
CA VAL A 7 -9.60 2.21 2.61
C VAL A 7 -9.62 2.87 1.23
N TYR A 8 -8.50 3.46 0.82
CA TYR A 8 -8.35 4.08 -0.50
C TYR A 8 -6.98 3.77 -1.11
N GLY A 9 -6.80 4.09 -2.40
CA GLY A 9 -5.55 3.89 -3.15
C GLY A 9 -5.04 5.19 -3.78
N HIS A 10 -4.69 5.14 -5.07
CA HIS A 10 -4.37 6.30 -5.93
C HIS A 10 -3.07 7.07 -5.64
N ILE A 11 -2.74 7.40 -4.39
CA ILE A 11 -1.55 8.22 -4.09
C ILE A 11 -0.24 7.43 -4.07
N HIS A 12 -0.33 6.09 -4.13
CA HIS A 12 0.81 5.17 -4.17
C HIS A 12 1.74 5.25 -2.95
N GLN A 13 1.21 5.63 -1.79
CA GLN A 13 1.93 5.69 -0.52
C GLN A 13 1.15 4.93 0.54
N GLN A 14 1.86 4.13 1.35
CA GLN A 14 1.27 3.51 2.53
C GLN A 14 0.88 4.57 3.55
N LEU A 15 -0.33 4.48 4.10
CA LEU A 15 -0.86 5.47 5.03
C LEU A 15 -1.78 4.83 6.06
N LEU A 16 -1.61 5.24 7.31
CA LEU A 16 -2.61 5.13 8.36
C LEU A 16 -2.76 6.51 8.99
N ARG A 17 -3.99 7.02 8.99
CA ARG A 17 -4.34 8.26 9.70
C ARG A 17 -5.79 8.21 10.17
N TYR A 18 -6.20 9.27 10.85
CA TYR A 18 -7.55 9.40 11.39
C TYR A 18 -8.34 10.51 10.70
N GLY A 19 -9.66 10.31 10.61
CA GLY A 19 -10.65 11.34 10.35
C GLY A 19 -10.90 12.20 11.59
N SER A 20 -11.70 13.27 11.44
CA SER A 20 -11.96 14.23 12.52
C SER A 20 -12.63 13.61 13.75
N ASP A 21 -13.42 12.56 13.58
CA ASP A 21 -14.08 11.86 14.70
C ASP A 21 -13.39 10.53 15.06
N GLY A 22 -12.14 10.35 14.64
CA GLY A 22 -11.34 9.17 14.97
C GLY A 22 -11.54 7.96 14.05
N GLN A 23 -12.27 8.09 12.94
CA GLN A 23 -12.38 7.01 11.94
C GLN A 23 -11.02 6.67 11.34
N LEU A 24 -10.73 5.40 11.05
CA LEU A 24 -9.48 5.01 10.39
C LEU A 24 -9.51 5.31 8.90
N ILE A 25 -8.41 5.83 8.36
CA ILE A 25 -8.19 6.06 6.95
C ILE A 25 -6.89 5.36 6.55
N LEU A 26 -6.99 4.38 5.66
CA LEU A 26 -5.91 3.47 5.30
C LEU A 26 -5.62 3.51 3.79
N ASN A 27 -4.34 3.42 3.43
CA ASN A 27 -3.90 3.24 2.06
C ASN A 27 -2.83 2.15 1.99
N PRO A 28 -3.01 1.08 1.18
CA PRO A 28 -2.06 -0.02 1.11
C PRO A 28 -0.77 0.34 0.33
N GLY A 29 -0.73 1.50 -0.32
CA GLY A 29 0.33 1.88 -1.25
C GLY A 29 0.03 1.42 -2.68
N SER A 30 1.08 1.13 -3.45
CA SER A 30 0.96 0.63 -4.83
C SER A 30 1.82 -0.60 -5.05
N ILE A 31 1.24 -1.62 -5.69
CA ILE A 31 1.94 -2.84 -6.06
C ILE A 31 2.94 -2.54 -7.19
N GLY A 32 2.48 -1.92 -8.29
CA GLY A 32 3.32 -1.73 -9.48
C GLY A 32 4.09 -0.40 -9.53
N GLN A 33 3.68 0.61 -8.76
CA GLN A 33 4.29 1.95 -8.81
C GLN A 33 4.40 2.61 -7.43
N PRO A 34 5.13 2.03 -6.46
CA PRO A 34 5.30 2.63 -5.14
C PRO A 34 5.98 4.01 -5.23
N PHE A 35 5.49 4.99 -4.47
CA PHE A 35 5.96 6.36 -4.51
C PHE A 35 6.55 6.83 -3.18
N PHE A 36 7.69 7.52 -3.24
CA PHE A 36 8.36 8.10 -2.07
C PHE A 36 8.88 9.50 -2.38
N LEU A 37 8.53 10.48 -1.54
CA LEU A 37 9.12 11.82 -1.62
C LEU A 37 10.56 11.82 -1.09
N ASP A 38 10.81 11.07 -0.01
CA ASP A 38 12.14 10.92 0.56
C ASP A 38 13.07 10.11 -0.35
N ALA A 39 14.27 10.63 -0.59
CA ALA A 39 15.24 10.02 -1.50
C ALA A 39 15.90 8.75 -0.92
N GLY A 40 15.97 8.62 0.40
CA GLY A 40 16.48 7.42 1.07
C GLY A 40 15.51 6.25 0.92
N LEU A 41 14.23 6.48 1.24
CA LEU A 41 13.18 5.47 1.11
C LEU A 41 12.93 5.05 -0.35
N ARG A 42 13.08 5.97 -1.30
CA ARG A 42 12.91 5.67 -2.74
C ARG A 42 13.91 4.64 -3.29
N LYS A 43 14.98 4.33 -2.55
CA LYS A 43 15.91 3.25 -2.93
C LYS A 43 15.29 1.86 -2.81
N ASP A 44 14.21 1.71 -2.06
CA ASP A 44 13.42 0.48 -1.97
C ASP A 44 12.08 0.66 -2.69
N LEU A 45 11.97 0.12 -3.91
CA LEU A 45 10.78 0.15 -4.75
C LEU A 45 10.03 -1.19 -4.79
N ARG A 46 10.21 -2.05 -3.78
CA ARG A 46 9.40 -3.27 -3.63
C ARG A 46 7.91 -2.94 -3.60
N ALA A 47 7.10 -3.82 -4.15
CA ALA A 47 5.65 -3.67 -4.21
C ALA A 47 5.05 -3.45 -2.81
N GLN A 48 4.10 -2.53 -2.69
CA GLN A 48 3.42 -2.21 -1.43
C GLN A 48 2.02 -2.81 -1.41
N TYR A 49 1.67 -3.42 -0.28
CA TYR A 49 0.31 -3.82 0.02
C TYR A 49 0.07 -3.80 1.53
N MET A 50 -1.16 -4.11 1.94
CA MET A 50 -1.55 -4.18 3.34
C MET A 50 -2.48 -5.37 3.56
N ILE A 51 -2.33 -6.06 4.68
CA ILE A 51 -3.28 -7.06 5.18
C ILE A 51 -4.05 -6.44 6.34
N LEU A 52 -5.38 -6.56 6.29
CA LEU A 52 -6.25 -6.23 7.42
C LEU A 52 -6.75 -7.54 8.00
N GLU A 53 -6.53 -7.73 9.29
CA GLU A 53 -7.05 -8.88 10.02
C GLU A 53 -8.20 -8.43 10.90
N PHE A 54 -9.29 -9.19 10.86
CA PHE A 54 -10.46 -8.97 11.71
C PHE A 54 -10.76 -10.26 12.46
N ASP A 55 -11.00 -10.13 13.76
CA ASP A 55 -11.44 -11.21 14.64
C ASP A 55 -12.78 -10.86 15.30
N GLU A 56 -13.18 -11.66 16.31
CA GLU A 56 -14.44 -11.47 17.03
C GLU A 56 -14.53 -10.12 17.78
N ALA A 57 -13.39 -9.49 18.12
CA ALA A 57 -13.33 -8.21 18.81
C ALA A 57 -13.27 -7.00 17.85
N GLY A 58 -12.95 -7.21 16.57
CA GLY A 58 -12.93 -6.18 15.55
C GLY A 58 -11.66 -6.22 14.70
N LEU A 59 -11.12 -5.05 14.35
CA LEU A 59 -9.85 -4.96 13.61
C LEU A 59 -8.70 -5.36 14.56
N SER A 60 -8.11 -6.52 14.32
CA SER A 60 -7.06 -7.10 15.16
C SER A 60 -5.66 -6.72 14.70
N ASP A 61 -5.45 -6.58 13.38
CA ASP A 61 -4.15 -6.17 12.82
C ASP A 61 -4.24 -5.35 11.52
N VAL A 62 -3.22 -4.53 11.30
CA VAL A 62 -2.97 -3.75 10.09
C VAL A 62 -1.49 -3.90 9.71
N ASP A 63 -1.21 -4.85 8.83
CA ASP A 63 0.16 -5.19 8.43
C ASP A 63 0.52 -4.58 7.07
N PHE A 64 1.36 -3.53 7.09
CA PHE A 64 1.92 -2.93 5.88
C PHE A 64 3.14 -3.71 5.40
N ARG A 65 3.00 -4.35 4.24
CA ARG A 65 4.01 -5.27 3.72
C ARG A 65 4.69 -4.72 2.47
N ARG A 66 5.92 -5.16 2.28
CA ARG A 66 6.72 -4.95 1.07
C ARG A 66 7.16 -6.30 0.54
N VAL A 67 7.00 -6.53 -0.76
CA VAL A 67 7.39 -7.79 -1.40
C VAL A 67 8.29 -7.53 -2.59
N ASP A 68 9.37 -8.30 -2.65
CA ASP A 68 10.32 -8.24 -3.76
C ASP A 68 9.75 -8.96 -4.99
N TYR A 69 10.14 -8.51 -6.17
CA TYR A 69 9.77 -9.11 -7.44
C TYR A 69 10.87 -8.87 -8.47
N ASP A 70 10.90 -9.68 -9.52
CA ASP A 70 11.91 -9.56 -10.57
C ASP A 70 11.61 -8.37 -11.50
N VAL A 71 12.19 -7.22 -11.17
CA VAL A 71 12.07 -5.97 -11.94
C VAL A 71 12.65 -6.13 -13.35
N GLU A 72 13.75 -6.88 -13.50
CA GLU A 72 14.39 -7.05 -14.80
C GLU A 72 13.54 -7.93 -15.73
N ALA A 73 12.90 -8.98 -15.19
CA ALA A 73 11.93 -9.77 -15.93
C ALA A 73 10.73 -8.93 -16.39
N GLU A 74 10.18 -8.06 -15.52
CA GLU A 74 9.07 -7.17 -15.89
C GLU A 74 9.48 -6.16 -16.98
N LEU A 75 10.69 -5.58 -16.88
CA LEU A 75 11.24 -4.70 -17.91
C LEU A 75 11.47 -5.44 -19.25
N GLN A 76 11.86 -6.70 -19.21
CA GLN A 76 12.01 -7.52 -20.40
C GLN A 76 10.66 -7.83 -21.03
N LEU A 77 9.67 -8.24 -20.24
CA LEU A 77 8.30 -8.45 -20.70
C LEU A 77 7.74 -7.20 -21.38
N ALA A 78 7.95 -6.01 -20.79
CA ALA A 78 7.52 -4.75 -21.38
C ALA A 78 8.20 -4.42 -22.72
N LYS A 79 9.43 -4.90 -22.97
CA LYS A 79 10.10 -4.79 -24.28
C LYS A 79 9.54 -5.77 -25.29
N ASP A 80 9.24 -7.00 -24.85
CA ASP A 80 8.73 -8.07 -25.72
C ASP A 80 7.28 -7.80 -26.19
N LEU A 81 6.51 -7.04 -25.40
CA LEU A 81 5.14 -6.64 -25.71
C LEU A 81 5.02 -5.38 -26.60
N LYS A 82 6.14 -4.73 -26.95
CA LYS A 82 6.15 -3.60 -27.89
C LYS A 82 6.06 -4.06 -29.34
#